data_AF-A0A8S1U158-F1
#
_entry.id   AF-A0A8S1U158-F1
#
_cell.length_a   1.000
_cell.length_b   1.000
_cell.length_c   1.000
_cell.angle_alpha   90.00
_cell.angle_beta   90.00
_cell.angle_gamma   90.00
#
_symmetry.space_group_name_H-M   'P 1'
#
loop_
_entity.id
_entity.type
_entity.pdbx_description
1 polymer ?
#
loop_
_entity_poly.entity_id
_entity_poly.type
_entity_poly.pdbx_seq_one_letter_code
_entity_poly.pdbx_strand_id
1 'polypeptide(L)'
;MRSKQGTTIQKSEKSIKSQSEYSDHNISYTSTRKEMLSERLVNSGEQARLEEYLKQKFIDVGWKDDLKNHAKQFIRENGLKIVHKEDLYKLLSVKGKETVPMKLREDIVRRLERFIIELEQEEEGEYDDEDDV
;
A
#
# COMPACT_ATOMS: atom_id res chain seq x y z
N MET A 1 -70.44 -11.30 -13.98
CA MET A 1 -69.21 -11.14 -14.79
C MET A 1 -68.00 -11.29 -13.88
N ARG A 2 -67.07 -12.18 -14.28
CA ARG A 2 -65.65 -12.30 -13.90
C ARG A 2 -65.24 -12.54 -12.43
N SER A 3 -64.97 -13.82 -12.17
CA SER A 3 -63.88 -14.38 -11.35
C SER A 3 -62.55 -13.64 -11.50
N LYS A 4 -61.75 -13.56 -10.41
CA LYS A 4 -60.34 -13.96 -10.41
C LYS A 4 -59.90 -14.52 -9.04
N GLN A 5 -59.35 -15.73 -9.12
CA GLN A 5 -58.49 -16.42 -8.16
C GLN A 5 -57.14 -15.71 -7.98
N GLY A 6 -56.45 -15.99 -6.87
CA GLY A 6 -54.99 -15.89 -6.75
C GLY A 6 -54.52 -15.07 -5.55
N THR A 7 -53.41 -15.37 -4.87
CA THR A 7 -52.46 -16.50 -4.89
C THR A 7 -51.66 -16.36 -3.61
N THR A 8 -51.45 -17.46 -2.89
CA THR A 8 -50.50 -17.58 -1.78
C THR A 8 -49.12 -17.09 -2.21
N ILE A 9 -48.62 -16.04 -1.58
CA ILE A 9 -47.19 -15.70 -1.65
C ILE A 9 -46.56 -16.16 -0.34
N GLN A 10 -46.03 -17.38 -0.35
CA GLN A 10 -44.90 -17.73 0.50
C GLN A 10 -43.68 -17.05 -0.11
N LYS A 11 -43.22 -15.94 0.48
CA LYS A 11 -41.88 -15.41 0.20
C LYS A 11 -40.97 -15.86 1.33
N SER A 12 -40.21 -16.89 0.98
CA SER A 12 -39.04 -17.44 1.67
C SER A 12 -38.28 -16.42 2.50
N GLU A 13 -38.18 -16.70 3.80
CA GLU A 13 -37.17 -16.15 4.70
C GLU A 13 -35.79 -16.64 4.24
N LYS A 14 -35.07 -15.81 3.48
CA LYS A 14 -33.62 -15.97 3.35
C LYS A 14 -32.96 -14.99 4.31
N SER A 15 -32.45 -15.57 5.39
CA SER A 15 -31.64 -14.93 6.44
C SER A 15 -30.61 -13.97 5.83
N ILE A 16 -30.84 -12.66 6.03
CA ILE A 16 -29.84 -11.64 5.73
C ILE A 16 -28.97 -11.57 6.99
N LYS A 17 -27.81 -12.25 6.95
CA LYS A 17 -26.76 -12.07 7.97
C LYS A 17 -26.33 -10.60 7.97
N SER A 18 -26.19 -10.01 9.15
CA SER A 18 -25.96 -8.58 9.34
C SER A 18 -24.60 -8.16 8.76
N GLN A 19 -24.57 -6.96 8.19
CA GLN A 19 -23.39 -6.36 7.53
C GLN A 19 -22.17 -6.18 8.44
N SER A 20 -22.32 -6.29 9.77
CA SER A 20 -21.20 -6.18 10.72
C SER A 20 -20.32 -7.44 10.78
N GLU A 21 -20.87 -8.64 10.56
CA GLU A 21 -20.09 -9.88 10.66
C GLU A 21 -19.15 -10.11 9.44
N TYR A 22 -19.43 -9.50 8.29
CA TYR A 22 -18.56 -9.56 7.11
C TYR A 22 -17.40 -8.56 7.13
N SER A 23 -17.45 -7.59 8.05
CA SER A 23 -16.44 -6.52 8.18
C SER A 23 -15.16 -7.01 8.85
N ASP A 24 -15.28 -7.81 9.91
CA ASP A 24 -14.12 -8.14 10.77
C ASP A 24 -13.20 -9.20 10.16
N HIS A 25 -13.75 -10.15 9.40
CA HIS A 25 -12.98 -11.23 8.77
C HIS A 25 -12.11 -10.72 7.61
N ASN A 26 -12.58 -9.69 6.89
CA ASN A 26 -11.85 -9.08 5.77
C ASN A 26 -10.69 -8.20 6.25
N ILE A 27 -10.86 -7.50 7.39
CA ILE A 27 -9.79 -6.67 7.98
C ILE A 27 -8.66 -7.54 8.53
N SER A 28 -8.98 -8.67 9.19
CA SER A 28 -7.98 -9.57 9.76
C SER A 28 -7.16 -10.29 8.67
N TYR A 29 -7.82 -10.89 7.66
CA TYR A 29 -7.13 -11.61 6.58
C TYR A 29 -6.24 -10.71 5.72
N THR A 30 -6.71 -9.50 5.43
CA THR A 30 -5.90 -8.51 4.69
C THR A 30 -4.74 -7.97 5.51
N SER A 31 -4.82 -7.95 6.85
CA SER A 31 -3.67 -7.62 7.72
C SER A 31 -2.62 -8.74 7.68
N THR A 32 -3.03 -9.99 7.87
CA THR A 32 -2.12 -11.14 7.87
C THR A 32 -1.39 -11.30 6.54
N ARG A 33 -2.09 -11.15 5.40
CA ARG A 33 -1.44 -11.23 4.08
C ARG A 33 -0.44 -10.09 3.87
N LYS A 34 -0.72 -8.88 4.35
CA LYS A 34 0.22 -7.76 4.28
C LYS A 34 1.47 -8.00 5.12
N GLU A 35 1.31 -8.57 6.31
CA GLU A 35 2.43 -8.91 7.19
C GLU A 35 3.36 -9.95 6.54
N MET A 36 2.79 -11.02 5.98
CA MET A 36 3.56 -12.04 5.24
C MET A 36 4.31 -11.43 4.04
N LEU A 37 3.64 -10.58 3.25
CA LEU A 37 4.29 -9.90 2.12
C LEU A 37 5.40 -8.95 2.58
N SER A 38 5.18 -8.23 3.70
CA SER A 38 6.19 -7.35 4.29
C SER A 38 7.41 -8.15 4.74
N GLU A 39 7.22 -9.31 5.35
CA GLU A 39 8.32 -10.20 5.75
C GLU A 39 9.09 -10.73 4.53
N ARG A 40 8.37 -11.17 3.49
CA ARG A 40 8.99 -11.61 2.22
C ARG A 40 9.79 -10.48 1.54
N LEU A 41 9.28 -9.24 1.54
CA LEU A 41 9.99 -8.05 1.03
C LEU A 41 11.29 -7.78 1.78
N VAL A 42 11.31 -7.99 3.11
CA VAL A 42 12.50 -7.83 3.94
C VAL A 42 13.49 -8.98 3.68
N ASN A 43 13.03 -10.23 3.75
CA ASN A 43 13.89 -11.41 3.70
C ASN A 43 14.52 -11.63 2.31
N SER A 44 13.82 -11.26 1.24
CA SER A 44 14.37 -11.26 -0.13
C SER A 44 15.37 -10.13 -0.39
N GLY A 45 15.45 -9.13 0.51
CA GLY A 45 16.24 -7.91 0.30
C GLY A 45 15.60 -6.89 -0.65
N GLU A 46 14.42 -7.18 -1.21
CA GLU A 46 13.74 -6.29 -2.16
C GLU A 46 13.39 -4.94 -1.53
N GLN A 47 13.04 -4.91 -0.23
CA GLN A 47 12.81 -3.65 0.49
C GLN A 47 14.04 -2.73 0.42
N ALA A 48 15.23 -3.27 0.69
CA ALA A 48 16.46 -2.46 0.65
C ALA A 48 16.78 -1.99 -0.77
N ARG A 49 16.53 -2.84 -1.78
CA ARG A 49 16.68 -2.49 -3.20
C ARG A 49 15.74 -1.35 -3.61
N LEU A 50 14.48 -1.41 -3.17
CA LEU A 50 13.48 -0.36 -3.42
C LEU A 50 13.83 0.94 -2.68
N GLU A 51 14.32 0.86 -1.45
CA GLU A 51 14.75 2.03 -0.68
C GLU A 51 15.92 2.74 -1.37
N GLU A 52 16.93 2.02 -1.82
CA GLU A 52 18.07 2.59 -2.53
C GLU A 52 17.66 3.20 -3.88
N TYR A 53 16.80 2.49 -4.62
CA TYR A 53 16.23 3.01 -5.86
C TYR A 53 15.46 4.32 -5.63
N LEU A 54 14.63 4.39 -4.59
CA LEU A 54 13.91 5.60 -4.20
C LEU A 54 14.85 6.76 -3.86
N LYS A 55 15.89 6.49 -3.05
CA LYS A 55 16.91 7.50 -2.70
C LYS A 55 17.55 8.09 -3.94
N GLN A 56 17.96 7.24 -4.89
CA GLN A 56 18.55 7.69 -6.15
C GLN A 56 17.55 8.51 -6.97
N LYS A 57 16.31 8.04 -7.11
CA LYS A 57 15.29 8.76 -7.90
C LYS A 57 14.93 10.11 -7.30
N PHE A 58 14.86 10.22 -5.97
CA PHE A 58 14.65 11.50 -5.30
C PHE A 58 15.79 12.49 -5.51
N ILE A 59 17.01 12.01 -5.74
CA ILE A 59 18.16 12.84 -6.14
C ILE A 59 18.03 13.24 -7.61
N ASP A 60 17.79 12.27 -8.51
CA ASP A 60 17.69 12.49 -9.95
C ASP A 60 16.64 13.57 -10.31
N VAL A 61 15.49 13.55 -9.62
CA VAL A 61 14.40 14.49 -9.86
C VAL A 61 14.52 15.80 -9.08
N GLY A 62 15.60 16.00 -8.31
CA GLY A 62 15.84 17.22 -7.52
C GLY A 62 15.00 17.37 -6.25
N TRP A 63 14.17 16.37 -5.90
CA TRP A 63 13.26 16.46 -4.75
C TRP A 63 13.98 16.72 -3.42
N LYS A 64 15.15 16.09 -3.22
CA LYS A 64 15.98 16.33 -2.03
C LYS A 64 16.45 17.79 -1.94
N ASP A 65 16.81 18.39 -3.06
CA ASP A 65 17.27 19.77 -3.11
C ASP A 65 16.11 20.75 -2.91
N ASP A 66 14.93 20.44 -3.44
CA ASP A 66 13.71 21.23 -3.19
C ASP A 66 13.36 21.29 -1.71
N LEU A 67 13.39 20.16 -1.00
CA LEU A 67 13.17 20.12 0.45
C LEU A 67 14.23 20.89 1.22
N LYS A 68 15.50 20.80 0.81
CA LYS A 68 16.59 21.56 1.41
C LYS A 68 16.41 23.06 1.20
N ASN A 69 15.96 23.48 0.01
CA ASN A 69 15.69 24.88 -0.30
C ASN A 69 14.51 25.41 0.51
N HIS A 70 13.45 24.61 0.67
CA HIS A 70 12.31 24.93 1.53
C HIS A 70 12.72 25.11 3.00
N ALA A 71 13.55 24.21 3.54
CA ALA A 71 14.09 24.34 4.90
C ALA A 71 14.90 25.63 5.08
N LYS A 72 15.79 25.95 4.12
CA LYS A 72 16.57 27.20 4.16
C LYS A 72 15.68 28.43 4.12
N GLN A 73 14.61 28.42 3.33
CA GLN A 73 13.66 29.51 3.28
C GLN A 73 12.94 29.69 4.63
N PHE A 74 12.44 28.60 5.21
CA PHE A 74 11.79 28.64 6.52
C PHE A 74 12.71 29.20 7.62
N ILE A 75 13.98 28.78 7.64
CA ILE A 75 14.98 29.32 8.57
C ILE A 75 15.24 30.80 8.33
N ARG A 76 15.27 31.25 7.07
CA ARG A 76 15.47 32.67 6.74
C ARG A 76 14.30 33.54 7.20
N GLU A 77 13.08 33.02 7.12
CA GLU A 77 11.85 33.73 7.50
C GLU A 77 11.65 33.78 9.03
N ASN A 78 11.98 32.70 9.74
CA ASN A 78 11.72 32.58 11.19
C ASN A 78 12.96 32.87 12.05
N GLY A 79 14.16 32.85 11.47
CA GLY A 79 15.42 33.08 12.17
C GLY A 79 16.02 31.79 12.76
N LEU A 80 17.32 31.59 12.52
CA LEU A 80 18.06 30.39 12.93
C LEU A 80 18.07 30.14 14.45
N LYS A 81 17.96 31.19 15.27
CA LYS A 81 17.94 31.07 16.74
C LYS A 81 16.62 30.53 17.28
N ILE A 82 15.54 30.63 16.51
CA ILE A 82 14.18 30.24 16.91
C ILE A 82 13.86 28.85 16.38
N VAL A 83 14.29 28.55 15.15
CA VAL A 83 13.97 27.28 14.51
C VAL A 83 14.73 26.13 15.16
N HIS A 84 14.00 25.17 15.74
CA HIS A 84 14.57 23.94 16.25
C HIS A 84 14.56 22.82 15.20
N LYS A 85 15.35 21.79 15.46
CA LYS A 85 15.45 20.61 14.58
C LYS A 85 14.09 19.94 14.39
N GLU A 86 13.32 19.80 15.46
CA GLU A 86 11.98 19.22 15.47
C GLU A 86 11.01 20.00 14.59
N ASP A 87 11.11 21.33 14.54
CA ASP A 87 10.26 22.17 13.68
C ASP A 87 10.57 21.91 12.20
N LEU A 88 11.86 21.79 11.85
CA LEU A 88 12.29 21.40 10.52
C LEU A 88 11.82 19.99 10.16
N TYR A 89 11.92 19.03 11.09
CA TYR A 89 11.40 17.68 10.84
C TYR A 89 9.90 17.68 10.58
N LYS A 90 9.11 18.37 11.40
CA LYS A 90 7.65 18.46 11.22
C LYS A 90 7.30 19.08 9.87
N LEU A 91 7.92 20.21 9.55
CA LEU A 91 7.74 20.92 8.28
C LEU A 91 8.09 20.03 7.08
N LEU A 92 9.29 19.46 7.08
CA LEU A 92 9.79 18.67 5.96
C LEU A 92 9.08 17.32 5.84
N SER A 93 8.59 16.74 6.93
CA SER A 93 7.82 15.48 6.87
C SER A 93 6.49 15.67 6.17
N VAL A 94 5.78 16.76 6.45
CA VAL A 94 4.52 17.10 5.76
C VAL A 94 4.81 17.44 4.31
N LYS A 95 5.71 18.40 4.07
CA LYS A 95 6.04 18.86 2.71
C LYS A 95 6.59 17.74 1.85
N GLY A 96 7.45 16.88 2.40
CA GLY A 96 8.02 15.73 1.72
C GLY A 96 6.93 14.80 1.20
N LYS A 97 5.99 14.39 2.04
CA LYS A 97 4.88 13.50 1.65
C LYS A 97 4.01 14.11 0.54
N GLU A 98 3.71 15.40 0.64
CA GLU A 98 2.88 16.11 -0.35
C GLU A 98 3.57 16.26 -1.71
N THR A 99 4.90 16.43 -1.71
CA THR A 99 5.67 16.77 -2.92
C THR A 99 6.29 15.56 -3.62
N VAL A 100 6.06 14.34 -3.13
CA VAL A 100 6.50 13.13 -3.85
C VAL A 100 5.92 13.15 -5.27
N PRO A 101 6.74 13.03 -6.33
CA PRO A 101 6.23 13.01 -7.69
C PRO A 101 5.33 11.80 -7.96
N MET A 102 4.21 12.02 -8.66
CA MET A 102 3.24 10.95 -8.96
C MET A 102 3.85 9.81 -9.76
N LYS A 103 4.66 10.13 -10.78
CA LYS A 103 5.37 9.12 -11.59
C LYS A 103 6.29 8.23 -10.76
N LEU A 104 6.89 8.76 -9.70
CA LEU A 104 7.75 7.97 -8.82
C LEU A 104 6.92 7.01 -7.95
N ARG A 105 5.75 7.46 -7.44
CA ARG A 105 4.81 6.56 -6.74
C ARG A 105 4.36 5.41 -7.65
N GLU A 106 3.95 5.74 -8.87
CA GLU A 106 3.52 4.74 -9.86
C GLU A 106 4.62 3.72 -10.16
N ASP A 107 5.87 4.17 -10.30
CA ASP A 107 6.98 3.26 -10.58
C ASP A 107 7.28 2.30 -9.42
N ILE A 108 7.19 2.77 -8.17
CA ILE A 108 7.35 1.88 -6.99
C ILE A 108 6.21 0.87 -6.91
N VAL A 109 4.97 1.30 -7.12
CA VAL A 109 3.82 0.38 -7.13
C VAL A 109 4.02 -0.70 -8.19
N ARG A 110 4.43 -0.33 -9.41
CA ARG A 110 4.72 -1.31 -10.48
C ARG A 110 5.85 -2.27 -10.13
N ARG A 111 6.87 -1.83 -9.39
CA ARG A 111 7.95 -2.71 -8.93
C ARG A 111 7.46 -3.70 -7.88
N LEU A 112 6.63 -3.24 -6.94
CA LEU A 112 5.99 -4.10 -5.95
C LEU A 112 5.03 -5.10 -6.59
N GLU A 113 4.23 -4.68 -7.57
CA GLU A 113 3.34 -5.56 -8.33
C GLU A 113 4.13 -6.68 -9.04
N ARG A 114 5.25 -6.34 -9.68
CA ARG A 114 6.12 -7.36 -10.31
C ARG A 114 6.70 -8.32 -9.29
N PHE A 115 7.19 -7.82 -8.15
CA PHE A 115 7.71 -8.65 -7.09
C PHE A 115 6.67 -9.65 -6.56
N ILE A 116 5.41 -9.21 -6.39
CA ILE A 116 4.32 -10.09 -5.96
C ILE A 116 4.05 -11.19 -7.01
N ILE A 117 4.02 -10.84 -8.29
CA ILE A 117 3.82 -11.81 -9.38
C ILE A 117 4.94 -12.85 -9.42
N GLU A 118 6.19 -12.41 -9.22
CA GLU A 118 7.36 -13.29 -9.18
C GLU A 118 7.27 -14.29 -8.00
N LEU A 119 6.83 -13.83 -6.82
CA LEU A 119 6.62 -14.72 -5.67
C LEU A 119 5.53 -15.78 -5.92
N GLU A 120 4.44 -15.42 -6.58
CA GLU A 120 3.33 -16.36 -6.86
C GLU A 120 3.75 -17.47 -7.85
N GLN A 121 4.70 -17.19 -8.74
CA GLN A 121 5.22 -18.19 -9.70
C GLN A 121 6.19 -19.19 -9.07
N GLU A 122 6.85 -18.84 -7.97
CA GLU A 122 7.77 -19.74 -7.25
C GLU A 122 7.02 -20.84 -6.47
N GLU A 123 5.78 -20.59 -6.04
CA GLU A 123 4.98 -21.57 -5.27
C GLU A 123 4.28 -22.63 -6.14
N GLU A 124 4.11 -22.41 -7.45
CA GLU A 124 3.46 -23.35 -8.37
C GLU A 124 4.41 -24.39 -8.99
N GLY A 125 5.72 -24.34 -8.70
CA GLY A 125 6.73 -25.22 -9.30
C GLY A 125 7.09 -26.50 -8.54
N GLU A 126 6.39 -26.84 -7.45
CA GLU A 126 6.78 -27.92 -6.51
C GLU A 126 5.89 -29.18 -6.54
N TYR A 127 5.25 -29.48 -7.68
CA TYR A 127 4.47 -30.72 -7.84
C TYR A 127 4.59 -31.24 -9.27
N ASP A 128 5.64 -32.00 -9.61
CA ASP A 128 5.64 -32.77 -10.87
C ASP A 128 6.68 -33.90 -10.93
N ASP A 129 7.11 -34.49 -9.80
CA ASP A 129 7.89 -35.74 -9.83
C ASP A 129 7.52 -36.65 -8.64
N GLU A 130 7.22 -37.93 -8.93
CA GLU A 130 6.75 -39.05 -8.07
C GLU A 130 5.21 -39.20 -8.04
N ASP A 131 4.55 -40.18 -8.71
CA ASP A 131 4.89 -41.60 -8.89
C ASP A 131 4.32 -42.14 -10.23
N ASP A 132 5.18 -42.62 -11.12
CA ASP A 132 4.79 -43.49 -12.24
C ASP A 132 5.90 -44.54 -12.47
N VAL A 133 6.04 -45.49 -11.53
CA VAL A 133 6.72 -46.78 -11.73
C VAL A 133 6.01 -47.90 -10.95
#